data_AF-A0AA35TXT5-F1
#
_entry.id   AF-A0AA35TXT5-F1
#
_cell.length_a   1.000
_cell.length_b   1.000
_cell.length_c   1.000
_cell.angle_alpha   90.00
_cell.angle_beta   90.00
_cell.angle_gamma   90.00
#
_symmetry.space_group_name_H-M   'P 1'
#
loop_
_entity.id
_entity.type
_entity.pdbx_description
1 polymer ?
#
loop_
_entity_poly.entity_id
_entity_poly.type
_entity_poly.pdbx_seq_one_letter_code
_entity_poly.pdbx_strand_id
1 'polypeptide(L)'
;MFIRRTQTRRTEDGNPYFSHRLVHAERLGSTVRQRTLLNLGRHFDIPQAEWPLLCARINDALSGQAPLVADCPPAVDEEAQRVAAQLIARGPAATTAGPTDVQPVDVDSLRLVRPRSVGVEQVGLWALEQLDLPALLTRLGVNGALRSAATGAIVGRLAAPASERATHRWLQERSGLGELLGVDFETVGAMQLYRASDVLVKHREAIEAHLFDRAMGLFDLQPTVTLYDLTNTYFEGEASDQPQAQRGHSKEKRSDCPLLTLGLMLDASGFVRRSKVFPSGPRMRGGRIPRQGGGMPRRPQVAVVEDTYTGHQAKAGHSQGVDLSPPRRELRRTGRPSRLAVGGRRGFEEMRGR
;
A
#
# COMPACT_ATOMS: atom_id res chain seq x y z
N MET A 1 -25.85 -29.91 -2.46
CA MET A 1 -25.75 -28.50 -2.92
C MET A 1 -25.99 -28.47 -4.42
N PHE A 2 -26.32 -27.32 -5.01
CA PHE A 2 -26.43 -27.17 -6.47
C PHE A 2 -26.10 -25.74 -6.91
N ILE A 3 -25.70 -25.58 -8.17
CA ILE A 3 -25.42 -24.27 -8.77
C ILE A 3 -26.69 -23.75 -9.45
N ARG A 4 -27.07 -22.51 -9.12
CA ARG A 4 -28.16 -21.78 -9.75
C ARG A 4 -27.60 -20.70 -10.66
N ARG A 5 -27.96 -20.77 -11.94
CA ARG A 5 -27.77 -19.68 -12.90
C ARG A 5 -28.96 -18.74 -12.86
N THR A 6 -28.69 -17.44 -12.67
CA THR A 6 -29.71 -16.39 -12.66
C THR A 6 -29.40 -15.39 -13.76
N GLN A 7 -30.36 -15.15 -14.65
CA GLN A 7 -30.24 -14.10 -15.65
C GLN A 7 -30.38 -12.74 -14.96
N THR A 8 -29.40 -11.86 -15.13
CA THR A 8 -29.40 -10.52 -14.54
C THR A 8 -29.54 -9.49 -15.68
N ARG A 9 -30.22 -8.37 -15.40
CA ARG A 9 -30.68 -7.41 -16.43
C ARG A 9 -29.50 -6.80 -17.23
N ARG A 10 -29.76 -6.50 -18.50
CA ARG A 10 -28.84 -6.05 -19.59
C ARG A 10 -27.66 -5.16 -19.13
N THR A 11 -26.47 -5.47 -19.65
CA THR A 11 -25.34 -4.53 -19.75
C THR A 11 -25.68 -3.37 -20.72
N GLU A 12 -24.87 -2.30 -20.72
CA GLU A 12 -24.98 -1.18 -21.68
C GLU A 12 -25.02 -1.65 -23.15
N ASP A 13 -24.39 -2.79 -23.45
CA ASP A 13 -24.34 -3.43 -24.77
C ASP A 13 -25.58 -4.28 -25.13
N GLY A 14 -26.60 -4.34 -24.28
CA GLY A 14 -27.86 -5.04 -24.57
C GLY A 14 -27.84 -6.58 -24.44
N ASN A 15 -26.67 -7.19 -24.20
CA ASN A 15 -26.55 -8.63 -24.00
C ASN A 15 -26.97 -9.05 -22.57
N PRO A 16 -27.73 -10.15 -22.42
CA PRO A 16 -28.04 -10.69 -21.10
C PRO A 16 -26.78 -11.32 -20.49
N TYR A 17 -26.42 -10.95 -19.26
CA TYR A 17 -25.38 -11.64 -18.51
C TYR A 17 -25.98 -12.55 -17.44
N PHE A 18 -25.27 -13.65 -17.17
CA PHE A 18 -25.66 -14.64 -16.18
C PHE A 18 -24.80 -14.48 -14.93
N SER A 19 -25.42 -14.62 -13.77
CA SER A 19 -24.72 -14.76 -12.49
C SER A 19 -24.95 -16.16 -11.92
N HIS A 20 -23.91 -16.73 -11.34
CA HIS A 20 -23.93 -18.08 -10.77
C HIS A 20 -23.87 -18.00 -9.24
N ARG A 21 -24.66 -18.84 -8.57
CA ARG A 21 -24.71 -18.92 -7.10
C ARG A 21 -24.70 -20.37 -6.66
N LEU A 22 -23.93 -20.69 -5.63
CA LEU A 22 -23.99 -21.98 -4.95
C LEU A 22 -25.12 -21.95 -3.91
N VAL A 23 -26.04 -22.91 -4.00
CA VAL A 23 -27.24 -22.99 -3.17
C VAL A 23 -27.26 -24.31 -2.41
N HIS A 24 -27.63 -24.24 -1.14
CA HIS A 24 -27.94 -25.38 -0.30
C HIS A 24 -29.45 -25.46 -0.09
N ALA A 25 -30.02 -26.66 -0.24
CA ALA A 25 -31.42 -26.92 0.08
C ALA A 25 -31.48 -27.65 1.42
N GLU A 26 -32.16 -27.03 2.38
CA GLU A 26 -32.34 -27.57 3.72
C GLU A 26 -33.84 -27.86 3.94
N ARG A 27 -34.15 -29.01 4.56
CA ARG A 27 -35.53 -29.40 4.85
C ARG A 27 -35.87 -29.05 6.29
N LEU A 28 -36.74 -28.05 6.47
CA LEU A 28 -37.26 -27.63 7.78
C LEU A 28 -38.69 -28.18 7.92
N GLY A 29 -38.81 -29.35 8.54
CA GLY A 29 -40.08 -30.07 8.66
C GLY A 29 -40.64 -30.46 7.29
N SER A 30 -41.85 -29.98 6.96
CA SER A 30 -42.51 -30.25 5.68
C SER A 30 -42.03 -29.38 4.51
N THR A 31 -41.25 -28.31 4.77
CA THR A 31 -40.93 -27.30 3.75
C THR A 31 -39.43 -27.29 3.43
N VAL A 32 -39.09 -27.24 2.13
CA VAL A 32 -37.71 -27.12 1.66
C VAL A 32 -37.37 -25.64 1.52
N ARG A 33 -36.38 -25.17 2.28
CA ARG A 33 -35.84 -23.81 2.18
C ARG A 33 -34.51 -23.83 1.44
N GLN A 34 -34.33 -22.89 0.52
CA GLN A 34 -33.08 -22.72 -0.20
C GLN A 34 -32.28 -21.56 0.40
N ARG A 35 -31.01 -21.80 0.71
CA ARG A 35 -30.06 -20.79 1.21
C ARG A 35 -28.91 -20.65 0.22
N THR A 36 -28.62 -19.43 -0.21
CA THR A 36 -27.42 -19.15 -1.00
C THR A 36 -26.20 -19.22 -0.07
N LEU A 37 -25.27 -20.10 -0.37
CA LEU A 37 -24.02 -20.25 0.37
C LEU A 37 -22.96 -19.26 -0.12
N LEU A 38 -22.81 -19.15 -1.45
CA LEU A 38 -21.77 -18.34 -2.08
C LEU A 38 -22.24 -17.79 -3.42
N ASN A 39 -21.88 -16.54 -3.71
CA ASN A 39 -22.04 -15.96 -5.03
C ASN A 39 -20.77 -16.26 -5.84
N LEU A 40 -20.89 -17.06 -6.90
CA LEU A 40 -19.77 -17.42 -7.78
C LEU A 40 -19.49 -16.33 -8.83
N GLY A 41 -20.43 -15.39 -9.00
CA GLY A 41 -20.26 -14.22 -9.86
C GLY A 41 -20.61 -14.49 -11.33
N ARG A 42 -20.16 -13.58 -12.20
CA ARG A 42 -20.42 -13.62 -13.65
C ARG A 42 -19.36 -14.40 -14.44
N HIS A 43 -18.16 -14.49 -13.89
CA HIS A 43 -16.99 -15.12 -14.50
C HIS A 43 -16.82 -16.50 -13.86
N PHE A 44 -17.72 -17.41 -14.22
CA PHE A 44 -17.73 -18.78 -13.71
C PHE A 44 -17.72 -19.72 -14.92
N ASP A 45 -16.56 -20.32 -15.16
CA ASP A 45 -16.22 -20.91 -16.45
C ASP A 45 -16.37 -22.44 -16.48
N ILE A 46 -16.88 -23.05 -15.39
CA ILE A 46 -17.12 -24.50 -15.34
C ILE A 46 -18.37 -24.85 -16.16
N PRO A 47 -18.25 -25.76 -17.15
CA PRO A 47 -19.38 -26.21 -17.97
C PRO A 47 -20.55 -26.73 -17.13
N GLN A 48 -21.78 -26.48 -17.58
CA GLN A 48 -22.99 -26.89 -16.86
C GLN A 48 -23.07 -28.41 -16.62
N ALA A 49 -22.51 -29.22 -17.53
CA ALA A 49 -22.42 -30.66 -17.38
C ALA A 49 -21.59 -31.10 -16.17
N GLU A 50 -20.63 -30.27 -15.73
CA GLU A 50 -19.69 -30.57 -14.65
C GLU A 50 -20.17 -30.04 -13.28
N TRP A 51 -21.27 -29.29 -13.23
CA TRP A 51 -21.78 -28.73 -11.96
C TRP A 51 -22.14 -29.78 -10.91
N PRO A 52 -22.74 -30.94 -11.24
CA PRO A 52 -22.98 -32.00 -10.26
C PRO A 52 -21.67 -32.53 -9.67
N LEU A 53 -20.66 -32.74 -10.51
CA LEU A 53 -19.33 -33.20 -10.10
C LEU A 53 -18.68 -32.16 -9.18
N LEU A 54 -18.68 -30.89 -9.56
CA LEU A 54 -18.19 -29.78 -8.74
C LEU A 54 -18.86 -29.75 -7.36
N CYS A 55 -20.19 -29.90 -7.29
CA CYS A 55 -20.92 -29.92 -6.03
C CYS A 55 -20.56 -31.13 -5.15
N ALA A 56 -20.32 -32.30 -5.75
CA ALA A 56 -19.85 -33.49 -5.04
C ALA A 56 -18.45 -33.25 -4.47
N ARG A 57 -17.52 -32.73 -5.28
CA ARG A 57 -16.15 -32.39 -4.85
C ARG A 57 -16.11 -31.34 -3.74
N ILE A 58 -16.98 -30.32 -3.78
CA ILE A 58 -17.12 -29.34 -2.69
C ILE A 58 -17.55 -30.03 -1.39
N ASN A 59 -18.51 -30.95 -1.45
CA ASN A 59 -18.95 -31.71 -0.28
C ASN A 59 -17.84 -32.62 0.28
N ASP A 60 -17.09 -33.30 -0.59
CA ASP A 60 -15.95 -34.13 -0.18
C ASP A 60 -14.93 -33.26 0.57
N ALA A 61 -14.58 -32.09 0.01
CA ALA A 61 -13.64 -31.15 0.61
C ALA A 61 -14.13 -30.59 1.97
N LEU A 62 -15.44 -30.33 2.11
CA LEU A 62 -16.02 -29.83 3.36
C LEU A 62 -16.17 -30.92 4.44
N SER A 63 -16.34 -32.18 4.03
CA SER A 63 -16.51 -33.30 4.95
C SER A 63 -15.18 -33.94 5.40
N GLY A 64 -14.07 -33.60 4.74
CA GLY A 64 -12.77 -34.22 4.97
C GLY A 64 -12.71 -35.69 4.53
N GLN A 65 -13.72 -36.18 3.79
CA GLN A 65 -13.78 -37.55 3.30
C GLN A 65 -12.95 -37.70 2.03
N ALA A 66 -12.43 -38.91 1.82
CA ALA A 66 -11.78 -39.25 0.55
C ALA A 66 -12.77 -39.08 -0.61
N PRO A 67 -12.29 -38.65 -1.79
CA PRO A 67 -13.13 -38.51 -2.98
C PRO A 67 -13.90 -39.81 -3.24
N LEU A 68 -15.24 -39.72 -3.29
CA LEU A 68 -16.06 -40.83 -3.80
C LEU A 68 -15.89 -40.98 -5.33
N VAL A 69 -15.44 -39.92 -6.00
CA VAL A 69 -15.17 -39.88 -7.44
C VAL A 69 -13.68 -39.59 -7.65
N ALA A 70 -12.93 -40.56 -8.17
CA ALA A 70 -11.48 -40.45 -8.37
C ALA A 70 -11.10 -39.62 -9.62
N ASP A 71 -11.93 -39.66 -10.67
CA ASP A 71 -11.67 -38.93 -11.91
C ASP A 71 -12.38 -37.58 -11.89
N CYS A 72 -11.63 -36.51 -11.61
CA CYS A 72 -12.10 -35.14 -11.66
C CYS A 72 -11.19 -34.29 -12.56
N PRO A 73 -11.73 -33.52 -13.53
CA PRO A 73 -10.94 -32.56 -14.27
C PRO A 73 -10.24 -31.58 -13.32
N PRO A 74 -8.96 -31.20 -13.57
CA PRO A 74 -8.21 -30.30 -12.70
C PRO A 74 -8.93 -28.97 -12.43
N ALA A 75 -9.54 -28.37 -13.46
CA ALA A 75 -10.28 -27.12 -13.32
C ALA A 75 -11.48 -27.23 -12.35
N VAL A 76 -12.15 -28.39 -12.33
CA VAL A 76 -13.27 -28.64 -11.41
C VAL A 76 -12.77 -28.85 -10.00
N ASP A 77 -11.66 -29.57 -9.82
CA ASP A 77 -11.10 -29.81 -8.49
C ASP A 77 -10.53 -28.52 -7.89
N GLU A 78 -9.81 -27.71 -8.68
CA GLU A 78 -9.33 -26.39 -8.27
C GLU A 78 -10.48 -25.48 -7.85
N GLU A 79 -11.55 -25.41 -8.65
CA GLU A 79 -12.74 -24.61 -8.32
C GLU A 79 -13.47 -25.17 -7.08
N ALA A 80 -13.55 -26.49 -6.93
CA ALA A 80 -14.16 -27.12 -5.76
C ALA A 80 -13.39 -26.76 -4.48
N GLN A 81 -12.06 -26.87 -4.52
CA GLN A 81 -11.18 -26.49 -3.42
C GLN A 81 -11.28 -24.99 -3.13
N ARG A 82 -11.35 -24.14 -4.17
CA ARG A 82 -11.53 -22.69 -4.05
C ARG A 82 -12.80 -22.36 -3.28
N VAL A 83 -13.92 -22.94 -3.70
CA VAL A 83 -15.24 -22.73 -3.10
C VAL A 83 -15.30 -23.29 -1.68
N ALA A 84 -14.78 -24.50 -1.45
CA ALA A 84 -14.72 -25.10 -0.12
C ALA A 84 -13.93 -24.23 0.86
N ALA A 85 -12.75 -23.75 0.47
CA ALA A 85 -11.93 -22.86 1.29
C ALA A 85 -12.67 -21.55 1.65
N GLN A 86 -13.39 -20.95 0.69
CA GLN A 86 -14.20 -19.76 0.97
C GLN A 86 -15.34 -20.04 1.95
N LEU A 87 -15.97 -21.22 1.88
CA LEU A 87 -17.02 -21.62 2.81
C LEU A 87 -16.48 -21.89 4.21
N ILE A 88 -15.30 -22.53 4.32
CA ILE A 88 -14.61 -22.75 5.59
C ILE A 88 -14.24 -21.42 6.24
N ALA A 89 -13.66 -20.49 5.48
CA ALA A 89 -13.28 -19.16 5.98
C ALA A 89 -14.48 -18.31 6.43
N ARG A 90 -15.66 -18.51 5.83
CA ARG A 90 -16.92 -17.83 6.21
C ARG A 90 -17.73 -18.56 7.26
N GLY A 91 -17.37 -19.82 7.56
CA GLY A 91 -18.04 -20.62 8.58
C GLY A 91 -17.88 -19.96 9.95
N PRO A 92 -18.82 -20.18 10.88
CA PRO A 92 -18.60 -19.77 12.26
C PRO A 92 -17.31 -20.43 12.73
N ALA A 93 -16.34 -19.64 13.21
CA ALA A 93 -15.20 -20.17 13.96
C ALA A 93 -15.80 -21.07 15.05
N ALA A 94 -15.45 -22.36 15.05
CA ALA A 94 -16.02 -23.33 15.98
C ALA A 94 -15.79 -22.84 17.41
N THR A 95 -16.79 -22.16 17.96
CA THR A 95 -16.77 -21.61 19.32
C THR A 95 -17.69 -22.50 20.13
N THR A 96 -17.27 -23.75 20.28
CA THR A 96 -17.78 -24.63 21.32
C THR A 96 -16.62 -24.95 22.21
N ALA A 97 -16.41 -24.10 23.23
CA ALA A 97 -15.69 -24.48 24.44
C ALA A 97 -16.55 -25.51 25.20
N GLY A 98 -16.67 -26.70 24.61
CA GLY A 98 -17.06 -27.90 25.34
C GLY A 98 -15.87 -28.41 26.14
N PRO A 99 -16.08 -29.42 27.01
CA PRO A 99 -14.97 -30.10 27.69
C PRO A 99 -13.93 -30.56 26.66
N THR A 100 -12.65 -30.47 27.03
CA THR A 100 -11.50 -30.72 26.16
C THR A 100 -11.55 -32.14 25.59
N ASP A 101 -12.13 -32.28 24.39
CA ASP A 101 -12.14 -33.52 23.61
C ASP A 101 -10.82 -33.59 22.83
N VAL A 102 -9.84 -34.31 23.39
CA VAL A 102 -8.53 -34.49 22.75
C VAL A 102 -8.63 -35.65 21.77
N GLN A 103 -8.64 -35.33 20.49
CA GLN A 103 -8.69 -36.30 19.40
C GLN A 103 -7.28 -36.53 18.83
N PRO A 104 -6.83 -37.77 18.62
CA PRO A 104 -5.58 -38.04 17.91
C PRO A 104 -5.75 -37.66 16.42
N VAL A 105 -4.87 -36.78 15.94
CA VAL A 105 -4.83 -36.36 14.54
C VAL A 105 -3.52 -36.83 13.92
N ASP A 106 -3.59 -37.48 12.76
CA ASP A 106 -2.42 -37.80 11.96
C ASP A 106 -1.90 -36.52 11.28
N VAL A 107 -0.74 -36.04 11.71
CA VAL A 107 -0.12 -34.81 11.20
C VAL A 107 0.28 -34.97 9.73
N ASP A 108 0.65 -36.18 9.30
CA ASP A 108 1.05 -36.46 7.91
C ASP A 108 -0.16 -36.45 6.96
N SER A 109 -1.37 -36.55 7.51
CA SER A 109 -2.62 -36.43 6.75
C SER A 109 -3.05 -34.97 6.49
N LEU A 110 -2.40 -33.99 7.11
CA LEU A 110 -2.78 -32.57 7.00
C LEU A 110 -2.55 -32.04 5.57
N ARG A 111 -3.59 -31.43 5.01
CA ARG A 111 -3.54 -30.77 3.70
C ARG A 111 -3.81 -29.28 3.85
N LEU A 112 -2.90 -28.46 3.34
CA LEU A 112 -3.07 -27.01 3.28
C LEU A 112 -3.86 -26.65 2.02
N VAL A 113 -5.06 -26.12 2.21
CA VAL A 113 -5.88 -25.61 1.11
C VAL A 113 -5.75 -24.09 1.09
N ARG A 114 -5.16 -23.55 0.02
CA ARG A 114 -4.96 -22.11 -0.21
C ARG A 114 -4.26 -21.39 0.95
N PRO A 115 -3.01 -21.76 1.30
CA PRO A 115 -2.27 -21.13 2.38
C PRO A 115 -2.08 -19.62 2.11
N ARG A 116 -2.29 -18.80 3.15
CA ARG A 116 -2.19 -17.34 3.10
C ARG A 116 -1.16 -16.80 4.08
N SER A 117 -0.47 -15.73 3.70
CA SER A 117 0.36 -14.93 4.62
C SER A 117 -0.49 -13.89 5.34
N VAL A 118 -0.24 -13.71 6.64
CA VAL A 118 -0.94 -12.71 7.47
C VAL A 118 0.04 -11.82 8.24
N GLY A 119 1.36 -12.04 8.10
CA GLY A 119 2.38 -11.37 8.89
C GLY A 119 2.54 -9.90 8.53
N VAL A 120 3.09 -9.63 7.35
CA VAL A 120 3.33 -8.25 6.88
C VAL A 120 2.00 -7.54 6.60
N GLU A 121 0.98 -8.30 6.22
CA GLU A 121 -0.39 -7.81 6.04
C GLU A 121 -0.95 -7.17 7.30
N GLN A 122 -0.89 -7.90 8.43
CA GLN A 122 -1.39 -7.41 9.71
C GLN A 122 -0.61 -6.20 10.21
N VAL A 123 0.73 -6.24 10.08
CA VAL A 123 1.59 -5.11 10.47
C VAL A 123 1.29 -3.89 9.60
N GLY A 124 1.10 -4.08 8.29
CA GLY A 124 0.73 -3.02 7.35
C GLY A 124 -0.61 -2.40 7.69
N LEU A 125 -1.63 -3.21 7.97
CA LEU A 125 -2.94 -2.71 8.43
C LEU A 125 -2.82 -1.94 9.74
N TRP A 126 -2.10 -2.48 10.72
CA TRP A 126 -1.89 -1.80 11.99
C TRP A 126 -1.21 -0.44 11.80
N ALA A 127 -0.18 -0.35 10.95
CA ALA A 127 0.49 0.91 10.64
C ALA A 127 -0.46 1.93 9.98
N LEU A 128 -1.32 1.47 9.05
CA LEU A 128 -2.32 2.32 8.42
C LEU A 128 -3.36 2.86 9.42
N GLU A 129 -3.76 2.05 10.40
CA GLU A 129 -4.63 2.48 11.50
C GLU A 129 -3.94 3.49 12.41
N GLN A 130 -2.66 3.29 12.77
CA GLN A 130 -1.90 4.30 13.55
C GLN A 130 -1.82 5.65 12.82
N LEU A 131 -1.69 5.61 11.49
CA LEU A 131 -1.68 6.78 10.63
C LEU A 131 -3.07 7.39 10.37
N ASP A 132 -4.16 6.82 10.90
CA ASP A 132 -5.54 7.27 10.68
C ASP A 132 -5.90 7.39 9.17
N LEU A 133 -5.22 6.62 8.31
CA LEU A 133 -5.41 6.72 6.86
C LEU A 133 -6.80 6.22 6.42
N PRO A 134 -7.34 5.10 6.94
CA PRO A 134 -8.69 4.65 6.58
C PRO A 134 -9.78 5.68 6.90
N ALA A 135 -9.68 6.35 8.04
CA ALA A 135 -10.61 7.40 8.44
C ALA A 135 -10.46 8.65 7.56
N LEU A 136 -9.23 9.04 7.23
CA LEU A 136 -8.97 10.14 6.29
C LEU A 136 -9.62 9.88 4.94
N LEU A 137 -9.39 8.70 4.33
CA LEU A 137 -9.98 8.35 3.04
C LEU A 137 -11.51 8.36 3.09
N THR A 138 -12.09 7.98 4.23
CA THR A 138 -13.54 8.07 4.46
C THR A 138 -14.01 9.54 4.49
N ARG A 139 -13.31 10.42 5.22
CA ARG A 139 -13.59 11.87 5.25
C ARG A 139 -13.47 12.53 3.87
N LEU A 140 -12.54 12.06 3.05
CA LEU A 140 -12.34 12.52 1.67
C LEU A 140 -13.41 12.00 0.69
N GLY A 141 -14.37 11.19 1.15
CA GLY A 141 -15.48 10.67 0.33
C GLY A 141 -15.10 9.49 -0.54
N VAL A 142 -13.98 8.81 -0.28
CA VAL A 142 -13.57 7.63 -1.04
C VAL A 142 -14.48 6.45 -0.67
N ASN A 143 -15.08 5.81 -1.68
CA ASN A 143 -16.01 4.69 -1.47
C ASN A 143 -15.29 3.44 -0.91
N GLY A 144 -16.05 2.53 -0.29
CA GLY A 144 -15.49 1.34 0.37
C GLY A 144 -14.63 0.47 -0.54
N ALA A 145 -15.06 0.20 -1.78
CA ALA A 145 -14.31 -0.62 -2.71
C ALA A 145 -12.95 -0.01 -3.08
N LEU A 146 -12.90 1.31 -3.31
CA LEU A 146 -11.66 2.03 -3.60
C LEU A 146 -10.77 2.16 -2.38
N ARG A 147 -11.34 2.29 -1.16
CA ARG A 147 -10.53 2.25 0.08
C ARG A 147 -9.87 0.88 0.25
N SER A 148 -10.61 -0.22 0.07
CA SER A 148 -10.05 -1.56 0.16
C SER A 148 -8.98 -1.82 -0.91
N ALA A 149 -9.20 -1.34 -2.14
CA ALA A 149 -8.20 -1.41 -3.20
C ALA A 149 -6.96 -0.57 -2.89
N ALA A 150 -7.12 0.64 -2.34
CA ALA A 150 -6.01 1.50 -1.93
C ALA A 150 -5.20 0.84 -0.80
N THR A 151 -5.86 0.30 0.22
CA THR A 151 -5.20 -0.47 1.29
C THR A 151 -4.46 -1.67 0.72
N GLY A 152 -5.09 -2.43 -0.17
CA GLY A 152 -4.46 -3.57 -0.85
C GLY A 152 -3.23 -3.18 -1.67
N ALA A 153 -3.29 -2.04 -2.38
CA ALA A 153 -2.15 -1.51 -3.12
C ALA A 153 -1.00 -1.09 -2.20
N ILE A 154 -1.30 -0.35 -1.12
CA ILE A 154 -0.28 0.13 -0.17
C ILE A 154 0.39 -1.05 0.54
N VAL A 155 -0.40 -1.97 1.11
CA VAL A 155 0.14 -3.16 1.79
C VAL A 155 0.88 -4.06 0.80
N GLY A 156 0.39 -4.18 -0.43
CA GLY A 156 1.09 -4.90 -1.49
C GLY A 156 2.46 -4.30 -1.82
N ARG A 157 2.59 -2.96 -1.85
CA ARG A 157 3.89 -2.29 -2.02
C ARG A 157 4.83 -2.52 -0.84
N LEU A 158 4.31 -2.71 0.37
CA LEU A 158 5.11 -3.03 1.57
C LEU A 158 5.56 -4.50 1.61
N ALA A 159 4.66 -5.43 1.30
CA ALA A 159 4.88 -6.86 1.46
C ALA A 159 5.54 -7.54 0.25
N ALA A 160 5.16 -7.13 -0.97
CA ALA A 160 5.58 -7.73 -2.23
C ALA A 160 5.65 -6.66 -3.33
N PRO A 161 6.64 -5.74 -3.27
CA PRO A 161 6.72 -4.61 -4.18
C PRO A 161 6.82 -5.06 -5.64
N ALA A 162 5.78 -4.77 -6.41
CA ALA A 162 5.66 -5.13 -7.83
C ALA A 162 4.65 -4.21 -8.53
N SER A 163 4.34 -4.48 -9.80
CA SER A 163 3.28 -3.78 -10.54
C SER A 163 1.90 -4.01 -9.93
N GLU A 164 0.93 -3.13 -10.19
CA GLU A 164 -0.45 -3.25 -9.72
C GLU A 164 -1.08 -4.59 -10.15
N ARG A 165 -0.73 -5.07 -11.36
CA ARG A 165 -1.15 -6.39 -11.84
C ARG A 165 -0.57 -7.54 -11.01
N ALA A 166 0.71 -7.44 -10.64
CA ALA A 166 1.34 -8.42 -9.77
C ALA A 166 0.80 -8.35 -8.33
N THR A 167 0.55 -7.14 -7.81
CA THR A 167 -0.12 -6.93 -6.53
C THR A 167 -1.52 -7.51 -6.52
N HIS A 168 -2.29 -7.33 -7.60
CA HIS A 168 -3.62 -7.94 -7.76
C HIS A 168 -3.56 -9.46 -7.62
N ARG A 169 -2.63 -10.10 -8.33
CA ARG A 169 -2.39 -11.55 -8.22
C ARG A 169 -1.97 -11.94 -6.82
N TRP A 170 -1.06 -11.19 -6.20
CA TRP A 170 -0.58 -11.45 -4.84
C TRP A 170 -1.71 -11.40 -3.81
N LEU A 171 -2.62 -10.41 -3.90
CA LEU A 171 -3.82 -10.31 -3.07
C LEU A 171 -4.74 -11.52 -3.25
N GLN A 172 -4.83 -12.05 -4.46
CA GLN A 172 -5.69 -13.19 -4.79
C GLN A 172 -5.11 -14.54 -4.41
N GLU A 173 -3.79 -14.72 -4.44
CA GLU A 173 -3.17 -16.06 -4.34
C GLU A 173 -2.34 -16.29 -3.07
N ARG A 174 -1.76 -15.23 -2.49
CA ARG A 174 -0.76 -15.36 -1.42
C ARG A 174 -1.15 -14.62 -0.14
N SER A 175 -1.71 -13.43 -0.28
CA SER A 175 -2.04 -12.58 0.85
C SER A 175 -3.31 -13.01 1.55
N GLY A 176 -3.31 -12.96 2.89
CA GLY A 176 -4.47 -13.07 3.78
C GLY A 176 -5.12 -11.72 4.08
N LEU A 177 -4.72 -10.66 3.37
CA LEU A 177 -5.23 -9.31 3.60
C LEU A 177 -6.74 -9.19 3.33
N GLY A 178 -7.26 -10.00 2.40
CA GLY A 178 -8.69 -10.03 2.09
C GLY A 178 -9.52 -10.47 3.30
N GLU A 179 -9.06 -11.51 3.99
CA GLU A 179 -9.68 -12.03 5.21
C GLU A 179 -9.65 -11.00 6.33
N LEU A 180 -8.51 -10.31 6.52
CA LEU A 180 -8.38 -9.25 7.53
C LEU A 180 -9.31 -8.06 7.27
N LEU A 181 -9.53 -7.70 6.00
CA LEU A 181 -10.40 -6.60 5.60
C LEU A 181 -11.86 -6.99 5.43
N GLY A 182 -12.19 -8.30 5.46
CA GLY A 182 -13.50 -8.79 5.06
C GLY A 182 -13.84 -8.54 3.59
N VAL A 183 -12.82 -8.52 2.72
CA VAL A 183 -12.93 -8.21 1.28
C VAL A 183 -12.44 -9.38 0.45
N ASP A 184 -13.27 -9.81 -0.49
CA ASP A 184 -12.89 -10.84 -1.46
C ASP A 184 -12.20 -10.22 -2.69
N PHE A 185 -10.87 -10.20 -2.68
CA PHE A 185 -10.06 -9.66 -3.78
C PHE A 185 -10.15 -10.49 -5.08
N GLU A 186 -10.73 -11.70 -5.07
CA GLU A 186 -11.00 -12.44 -6.31
C GLU A 186 -12.13 -11.80 -7.12
N THR A 187 -13.06 -11.13 -6.43
CA THR A 187 -14.16 -10.40 -7.07
C THR A 187 -13.78 -8.99 -7.50
N VAL A 188 -12.66 -8.48 -6.99
CA VAL A 188 -12.14 -7.15 -7.32
C VAL A 188 -11.37 -7.24 -8.63
N GLY A 189 -11.85 -6.56 -9.68
CA GLY A 189 -11.12 -6.48 -10.94
C GLY A 189 -9.83 -5.67 -10.82
N ALA A 190 -8.79 -6.05 -11.57
CA ALA A 190 -7.48 -5.39 -11.55
C ALA A 190 -7.56 -3.86 -11.76
N MET A 191 -8.55 -3.40 -12.55
CA MET A 191 -8.74 -1.96 -12.78
C MET A 191 -9.06 -1.14 -11.53
N GLN A 192 -9.56 -1.77 -10.47
CA GLN A 192 -9.83 -1.06 -9.21
C GLN A 192 -8.54 -0.62 -8.51
N LEU A 193 -7.42 -1.34 -8.68
CA LEU A 193 -6.13 -0.93 -8.12
C LEU A 193 -5.58 0.32 -8.82
N TYR A 194 -5.69 0.39 -10.15
CA TYR A 194 -5.31 1.58 -10.90
C TYR A 194 -6.18 2.79 -10.54
N ARG A 195 -7.50 2.61 -10.45
CA ARG A 195 -8.42 3.66 -10.00
C ARG A 195 -8.14 4.12 -8.57
N ALA A 196 -7.71 3.21 -7.70
CA ALA A 196 -7.28 3.57 -6.35
C ALA A 196 -6.06 4.49 -6.40
N SER A 197 -5.08 4.21 -7.25
CA SER A 197 -3.92 5.10 -7.47
C SER A 197 -4.34 6.50 -7.93
N ASP A 198 -5.27 6.61 -8.88
CA ASP A 198 -5.79 7.91 -9.35
C ASP A 198 -6.43 8.72 -8.21
N VAL A 199 -7.18 8.05 -7.33
CA VAL A 199 -7.81 8.68 -6.16
C VAL A 199 -6.77 9.13 -5.13
N LEU A 200 -5.75 8.32 -4.87
CA LEU A 200 -4.65 8.70 -3.98
C LEU A 200 -3.91 9.93 -4.52
N VAL A 201 -3.65 10.00 -5.83
CA VAL A 201 -3.04 11.16 -6.48
C VAL A 201 -3.95 12.39 -6.42
N LYS A 202 -5.26 12.23 -6.66
CA LYS A 202 -6.25 13.31 -6.57
C LYS A 202 -6.26 13.99 -5.19
N HIS A 203 -6.12 13.21 -4.12
CA HIS A 203 -6.14 13.70 -2.74
C HIS A 203 -4.75 13.86 -2.11
N ARG A 204 -3.69 13.80 -2.92
CA ARG A 204 -2.29 13.75 -2.49
C ARG A 204 -1.92 14.82 -1.46
N GLU A 205 -2.31 16.07 -1.66
CA GLU A 205 -1.94 17.16 -0.74
C GLU A 205 -2.55 16.98 0.66
N ALA A 206 -3.79 16.52 0.73
CA ALA A 206 -4.46 16.23 2.00
C ALA A 206 -3.86 14.99 2.68
N ILE A 207 -3.54 13.96 1.89
CA ILE A 207 -2.90 12.73 2.39
C ILE A 207 -1.51 13.02 2.93
N GLU A 208 -0.66 13.72 2.18
CA GLU A 208 0.71 14.08 2.60
C GLU A 208 0.70 14.90 3.89
N ALA A 209 -0.17 15.93 3.97
CA ALA A 209 -0.29 16.75 5.17
C ALA A 209 -0.72 15.92 6.39
N HIS A 210 -1.78 15.11 6.24
CA HIS A 210 -2.28 14.27 7.32
C HIS A 210 -1.24 13.23 7.78
N LEU A 211 -0.59 12.53 6.84
CA LEU A 211 0.42 11.52 7.18
C LEU A 211 1.62 12.14 7.91
N PHE A 212 2.07 13.31 7.48
CA PHE A 212 3.16 14.02 8.14
C PHE A 212 2.76 14.46 9.55
N ASP A 213 1.57 15.05 9.72
CA ASP A 213 1.07 15.46 11.04
C ASP A 213 0.92 14.27 12.00
N ARG A 214 0.44 13.13 11.49
CA ARG A 214 0.35 11.89 12.27
C ARG A 214 1.73 11.34 12.64
N ALA A 215 2.68 11.33 11.71
CA ALA A 215 4.04 10.88 11.98
C ALA A 215 4.72 11.76 13.04
N MET A 216 4.56 13.10 12.97
CA MET A 216 5.06 14.01 13.99
C MET A 216 4.49 13.67 15.37
N GLY A 217 3.18 13.41 15.47
CA GLY A 217 2.54 13.04 16.73
C GLY A 217 2.93 11.66 17.26
N LEU A 218 3.12 10.67 16.39
CA LEU A 218 3.46 9.30 16.78
C LEU A 218 4.91 9.16 17.27
N PHE A 219 5.83 9.92 16.68
CA PHE A 219 7.27 9.81 16.96
C PHE A 219 7.86 11.03 17.66
N ASP A 220 7.03 12.00 18.05
CA ASP A 220 7.42 13.27 18.68
C ASP A 220 8.50 14.03 17.87
N LEU A 221 8.33 14.08 16.55
CA LEU A 221 9.32 14.65 15.64
C LEU A 221 9.34 16.19 15.72
N GLN A 222 10.55 16.75 15.72
CA GLN A 222 10.75 18.19 15.66
C GLN A 222 11.09 18.63 14.23
N PRO A 223 10.22 19.41 13.54
CA PRO A 223 10.43 19.80 12.15
C PRO A 223 11.51 20.91 12.06
N THR A 224 12.78 20.50 12.12
CA THR A 224 13.93 21.40 12.28
C THR A 224 14.71 21.57 10.97
N VAL A 225 14.94 20.49 10.24
CA VAL A 225 15.66 20.49 8.95
C VAL A 225 14.77 19.85 7.91
N THR A 226 14.81 20.39 6.70
CA THR A 226 14.17 19.76 5.55
C THR A 226 15.21 19.44 4.50
N LEU A 227 15.37 18.15 4.21
CA LEU A 227 16.19 17.68 3.11
C LEU A 227 15.34 17.67 1.84
N TYR A 228 15.89 18.18 0.75
CA TYR A 228 15.22 18.16 -0.55
C TYR A 228 16.05 17.36 -1.53
N ASP A 229 15.53 16.22 -1.96
CA ASP A 229 16.17 15.36 -2.95
C ASP A 229 15.43 15.44 -4.29
N LEU A 230 16.21 15.45 -5.38
CA LEU A 230 15.72 15.48 -6.75
C LEU A 230 16.22 14.24 -7.48
N THR A 231 15.31 13.33 -7.79
CA THR A 231 15.61 12.14 -8.59
C THR A 231 14.97 12.24 -9.97
N ASN A 232 15.72 11.84 -11.00
CA ASN A 232 15.21 11.78 -12.37
C ASN A 232 14.84 10.34 -12.70
N THR A 233 13.63 10.13 -13.20
CA THR A 233 13.15 8.86 -13.74
C THR A 233 12.86 9.03 -15.23
N TYR A 234 12.89 7.95 -16.00
CA TYR A 234 12.63 7.98 -17.44
C TYR A 234 11.51 7.01 -17.85
N PHE A 235 10.86 7.32 -18.96
CA PHE A 235 9.91 6.42 -19.61
C PHE A 235 10.60 5.65 -20.74
N GLU A 236 10.35 4.34 -20.83
CA GLU A 236 10.83 3.54 -21.96
C GLU A 236 9.96 3.71 -23.23
N GLY A 237 8.76 4.25 -23.09
CA GLY A 237 7.86 4.60 -24.20
C GLY A 237 7.87 6.09 -24.55
N GLU A 238 7.01 6.50 -25.47
CA GLU A 238 6.96 7.88 -25.97
C GLU A 238 6.42 8.90 -24.96
N ALA A 239 5.64 8.44 -23.97
CA ALA A 239 5.00 9.28 -22.94
C ALA A 239 4.20 10.46 -23.52
N SER A 240 3.59 10.27 -24.69
CA SER A 240 2.91 11.32 -25.48
C SER A 240 1.78 12.04 -24.71
N ASP A 241 1.14 11.33 -23.78
CA ASP A 241 0.07 11.88 -22.93
C ASP A 241 0.59 12.53 -21.62
N GLN A 242 1.91 12.64 -21.43
CA GLN A 242 2.53 13.29 -20.28
C GLN A 242 3.36 14.52 -20.70
N PRO A 243 2.77 15.73 -20.66
CA PRO A 243 3.44 16.97 -21.06
C PRO A 243 4.68 17.32 -20.22
N GLN A 244 4.74 16.80 -18.99
CA GLN A 244 5.87 16.99 -18.09
C GLN A 244 7.06 16.10 -18.48
N ALA A 245 6.83 15.03 -19.24
CA ALA A 245 7.87 14.11 -19.64
C ALA A 245 8.66 14.68 -20.83
N GLN A 246 9.92 15.06 -20.61
CA GLN A 246 10.73 15.75 -21.63
C GLN A 246 12.10 15.10 -21.76
N ARG A 247 12.63 15.01 -22.98
CA ARG A 247 14.00 14.53 -23.20
C ARG A 247 14.99 15.53 -22.64
N GLY A 248 16.00 15.02 -21.93
CA GLY A 248 16.98 15.85 -21.25
C GLY A 248 18.23 15.08 -20.86
N HIS A 249 19.07 15.69 -20.02
CA HIS A 249 20.32 15.09 -19.59
C HIS A 249 20.06 14.07 -18.47
N SER A 250 19.97 12.79 -18.83
CA SER A 250 19.84 11.68 -17.87
C SER A 250 21.20 11.32 -17.25
N LYS A 251 21.21 11.00 -15.95
CA LYS A 251 22.41 10.46 -15.25
C LYS A 251 22.84 9.12 -15.85
N GLU A 252 21.89 8.37 -16.39
CA GLU A 252 22.10 7.06 -17.04
C GLU A 252 22.36 7.16 -18.55
N LYS A 253 22.55 8.38 -19.07
CA LYS A 253 22.78 8.66 -20.51
C LYS A 253 21.65 8.19 -21.44
N ARG A 254 20.44 8.00 -20.91
CA ARG A 254 19.21 7.72 -21.68
C ARG A 254 18.60 9.00 -22.27
N SER A 255 19.29 9.61 -23.22
CA SER A 255 18.77 10.80 -23.95
C SER A 255 17.67 10.46 -24.96
N ASP A 256 17.51 9.17 -25.26
CA ASP A 256 16.44 8.58 -26.07
C ASP A 256 15.07 8.66 -25.37
N CYS A 257 15.06 8.64 -24.04
CA CYS A 257 13.86 8.55 -23.22
C CYS A 257 13.37 9.91 -22.71
N PRO A 258 12.04 10.15 -22.70
CA PRO A 258 11.44 11.23 -21.93
C PRO A 258 11.73 11.05 -20.43
N LEU A 259 12.16 12.11 -19.76
CA LEU A 259 12.49 12.12 -18.34
C LEU A 259 11.36 12.76 -17.53
N LEU A 260 11.39 12.56 -16.21
CA LEU A 260 10.50 13.18 -15.24
C LEU A 260 11.30 13.36 -13.95
N THR A 261 11.18 14.51 -13.29
CA THR A 261 11.91 14.76 -12.04
C THR A 261 10.95 14.65 -10.86
N LEU A 262 11.25 13.74 -9.92
CA LEU A 262 10.57 13.64 -8.64
C LEU A 262 11.37 14.39 -7.59
N GLY A 263 10.76 15.42 -7.00
CA GLY A 263 11.24 16.07 -5.80
C GLY A 263 10.60 15.48 -4.56
N LEU A 264 11.43 15.11 -3.59
CA LEU A 264 11.00 14.59 -2.30
C LEU A 264 11.52 15.49 -1.19
N MET A 265 10.59 15.98 -0.37
CA MET A 265 10.88 16.83 0.79
C MET A 265 10.79 15.95 2.04
N LEU A 266 11.92 15.75 2.71
CA LEU A 266 12.06 14.93 3.90
C LEU A 266 12.34 15.82 5.12
N ASP A 267 11.97 15.38 6.32
CA ASP A 267 12.49 15.97 7.55
C ASP A 267 13.88 15.40 7.92
N ALA A 268 14.45 15.90 9.02
CA ALA A 268 15.74 15.44 9.54
C ALA A 268 15.76 13.96 9.97
N SER A 269 14.58 13.40 10.27
CA SER A 269 14.38 12.03 10.71
C SER A 269 14.07 11.07 9.54
N GLY A 270 14.03 11.58 8.30
CA GLY A 270 13.79 10.80 7.10
C GLY A 270 12.31 10.61 6.76
N PHE A 271 11.37 11.28 7.43
CA PHE A 271 9.95 11.19 7.09
C PHE A 271 9.59 12.11 5.93
N VAL A 272 8.81 11.57 4.98
CA VAL A 272 8.33 12.33 3.83
C VAL A 272 7.31 13.36 4.29
N ARG A 273 7.62 14.63 4.02
CA ARG A 273 6.72 15.75 4.22
C ARG A 273 5.87 16.02 3.00
N ARG A 274 6.48 16.03 1.82
CA ARG A 274 5.80 16.23 0.54
C ARG A 274 6.58 15.62 -0.61
N SER A 275 5.85 15.24 -1.66
CA SER A 275 6.42 14.93 -2.96
C SER A 275 6.00 15.99 -3.98
N LYS A 276 6.72 16.11 -5.09
CA LYS A 276 6.23 16.83 -6.28
C LYS A 276 6.93 16.33 -7.53
N VAL A 277 6.15 16.16 -8.58
CA VAL A 277 6.67 15.86 -9.91
C VAL A 277 6.89 17.17 -10.67
N PHE A 278 8.02 17.26 -11.35
CA PHE A 278 8.44 18.39 -12.16
C PHE A 278 8.84 17.94 -13.58
N PRO A 279 8.67 18.82 -14.59
CA PRO A 279 9.22 18.59 -15.90
C PRO A 279 10.75 18.52 -15.90
N SER A 280 11.30 17.61 -16.68
CA SER A 280 12.74 17.41 -16.84
C SER A 280 13.28 18.26 -18.01
N GLY A 281 13.53 19.54 -17.77
CA GLY A 281 14.08 20.46 -18.77
C GLY A 281 15.56 20.81 -18.56
N PRO A 282 16.30 21.24 -19.60
CA PRO A 282 17.63 21.80 -19.45
C PRO A 282 17.50 23.14 -18.70
N ARG A 283 17.91 23.15 -17.43
CA ARG A 283 17.85 24.25 -16.43
C ARG A 283 16.61 24.20 -15.52
N MET A 284 16.71 23.46 -14.41
CA MET A 284 16.24 24.03 -13.14
C MET A 284 17.19 25.18 -12.75
N ARG A 285 17.04 26.35 -13.39
CA ARG A 285 17.72 27.58 -12.96
C ARG A 285 17.08 28.01 -11.65
N GLY A 286 17.64 27.62 -10.50
CA GLY A 286 17.38 28.21 -9.17
C GLY A 286 15.98 28.80 -9.00
N GLY A 287 14.96 28.02 -9.38
CA GLY A 287 13.59 28.49 -9.39
C GLY A 287 13.21 28.60 -7.95
N ARG A 288 12.86 29.81 -7.48
CA ARG A 288 12.35 29.99 -6.12
C ARG A 288 11.28 28.93 -5.89
N ILE A 289 11.53 28.03 -4.94
CA ILE A 289 10.48 27.24 -4.32
C ILE A 289 9.40 28.26 -3.94
N PRO A 290 8.19 28.20 -4.50
CA PRO A 290 7.16 29.14 -4.11
C PRO A 290 6.96 28.97 -2.61
N ARG A 291 7.24 30.04 -1.85
CA ARG A 291 6.84 30.13 -0.44
C ARG A 291 5.32 30.11 -0.44
N GLN A 292 4.72 28.92 -0.37
CA GLN A 292 3.28 28.82 -0.12
C GLN A 292 3.04 29.18 1.35
N GLY A 293 2.59 30.41 1.56
CA GLY A 293 2.08 30.89 2.82
C GLY A 293 0.75 30.24 3.14
N GLY A 294 0.74 29.44 4.20
CA GLY A 294 -0.43 28.99 4.94
C GLY A 294 0.03 28.82 6.38
N GLY A 295 -0.68 29.45 7.32
CA GLY A 295 -0.18 29.81 8.66
C GLY A 295 0.58 28.72 9.40
N MET A 296 1.86 28.97 9.66
CA MET A 296 2.70 28.19 10.58
C MET A 296 2.66 28.87 11.96
N PRO A 297 2.18 28.21 13.03
CA PRO A 297 2.38 28.72 14.38
C PRO A 297 3.84 28.45 14.78
N ARG A 298 4.59 29.55 14.99
CA ARG A 298 6.01 29.63 15.40
C ARG A 298 7.01 29.13 14.33
N ARG A 299 8.05 29.93 14.08
CA ARG A 299 9.11 29.66 13.10
C ARG A 299 10.21 28.79 13.74
N PRO A 300 10.39 27.50 13.40
CA PRO A 300 11.68 26.85 13.56
C PRO A 300 12.60 27.33 12.43
N GLN A 301 13.91 27.33 12.68
CA GLN A 301 14.93 27.65 11.67
C GLN A 301 14.98 26.51 10.63
N VAL A 302 14.12 26.54 9.62
CA VAL A 302 14.11 25.53 8.54
C VAL A 302 15.36 25.72 7.67
N ALA A 303 16.36 24.85 7.87
CA ALA A 303 17.46 24.69 6.94
C ALA A 303 17.02 23.78 5.78
N VAL A 304 17.12 24.28 4.55
CA VAL A 304 16.94 23.48 3.33
C VAL A 304 18.31 23.06 2.86
N VAL A 305 18.56 21.76 2.83
CA VAL A 305 19.81 21.18 2.27
C VAL A 305 19.47 20.56 0.92
N GLU A 306 20.15 21.02 -0.13
CA GLU A 306 20.00 20.55 -1.51
C GLU A 306 21.36 20.06 -1.99
N ASP A 307 21.40 18.86 -2.58
CA ASP A 307 22.61 18.34 -3.23
C ASP A 307 22.67 18.85 -4.68
N THR A 308 23.20 20.07 -4.87
CA THR A 308 23.31 20.66 -6.21
C THR A 308 24.50 20.07 -6.96
N TYR A 309 24.28 19.01 -7.75
CA TYR A 309 25.24 18.55 -8.76
C TYR A 309 24.84 19.02 -10.17
N THR A 310 24.94 20.33 -10.39
CA THR A 310 25.02 20.93 -11.73
C THR A 310 26.25 21.82 -11.81
N GLY A 311 27.45 21.24 -11.89
CA GLY A 311 28.68 21.87 -12.42
C GLY A 311 29.08 23.29 -11.96
N HIS A 312 28.47 23.85 -10.92
CA HIS A 312 28.69 25.21 -10.47
C HIS A 312 28.59 25.25 -8.94
N GLN A 313 29.59 25.90 -8.35
CA GLN A 313 29.79 26.07 -6.92
C GLN A 313 28.50 26.46 -6.19
N ALA A 314 28.11 25.65 -5.21
CA ALA A 314 27.07 26.01 -4.25
C ALA A 314 27.51 27.26 -3.47
N LYS A 315 26.73 28.34 -3.56
CA LYS A 315 26.75 29.41 -2.55
C LYS A 315 25.74 29.03 -1.47
N ALA A 316 26.23 28.71 -0.27
CA ALA A 316 25.40 28.68 0.92
C ALA A 316 24.83 30.09 1.14
N GLY A 317 23.55 30.28 0.83
CA GLY A 317 22.85 31.54 1.07
C GLY A 317 22.67 31.76 2.57
N HIS A 318 23.62 32.46 3.20
CA HIS A 318 23.39 33.04 4.52
C HIS A 318 22.29 34.09 4.39
N SER A 319 21.15 33.87 5.06
CA SER A 319 20.23 34.95 5.35
C SER A 319 20.99 35.97 6.22
N GLN A 320 21.10 37.20 5.73
CA GLN A 320 21.77 38.31 6.42
C GLN A 320 21.35 38.37 7.89
N GLY A 321 22.35 38.34 8.78
CA GLY A 321 22.17 38.51 10.21
C GLY A 321 21.57 39.88 10.49
N VAL A 322 20.45 39.87 11.22
CA VAL A 322 20.01 41.05 11.97
C VAL A 322 20.85 41.07 13.24
N ASP A 323 21.58 42.16 13.46
CA ASP A 323 22.28 42.47 14.70
C ASP A 323 21.26 42.47 15.85
N LEU A 324 21.36 41.46 16.71
CA LEU A 324 20.63 41.36 17.97
C LEU A 324 21.61 41.52 19.13
N SER A 325 22.36 42.62 19.13
CA SER A 325 23.04 43.09 20.34
C SER A 325 21.98 43.41 21.42
N PRO A 326 22.02 42.76 22.60
CA PRO A 326 21.11 43.10 23.70
C PRO A 326 21.45 44.51 24.26
N PRO A 327 20.46 45.25 24.79
CA PRO A 327 20.73 46.58 25.36
C PRO A 327 21.68 46.45 26.56
N ARG A 328 22.73 47.28 26.54
CA ARG A 328 23.74 47.39 27.60
C ARG A 328 23.06 47.67 28.94
N ARG A 329 23.08 46.68 29.85
CA ARG A 329 22.95 46.92 31.30
C ARG A 329 24.35 47.21 31.85
N GLU A 330 24.52 48.41 32.37
CA GLU A 330 25.66 48.77 33.21
C GLU A 330 25.69 47.86 34.44
N LEU A 331 26.76 47.10 34.62
CA LEU A 331 27.10 46.49 35.90
C LEU A 331 28.62 46.50 36.08
N ARG A 332 28.98 46.95 37.28
CA ARG A 332 30.28 47.45 37.72
C ARG A 332 31.39 46.39 37.67
N ARG A 333 32.60 46.91 37.46
CA ARG A 333 33.91 46.26 37.57
C ARG A 333 34.11 45.53 38.91
N THR A 334 34.59 44.29 38.85
CA THR A 334 35.59 43.62 39.73
C THR A 334 35.84 42.23 39.10
N GLY A 335 37.02 41.67 38.81
CA GLY A 335 38.43 42.05 38.87
C GLY A 335 39.26 40.83 38.42
N ARG A 336 40.20 41.06 37.49
CA ARG A 336 41.44 40.31 37.13
C ARG A 336 41.45 38.80 36.71
N PRO A 337 42.49 38.39 35.94
CA PRO A 337 42.46 37.27 34.99
C PRO A 337 43.44 36.12 35.33
N SER A 338 43.27 34.97 34.67
CA SER A 338 44.33 33.94 34.57
C SER A 338 44.37 33.28 33.18
N ARG A 339 45.60 33.19 32.66
CA ARG A 339 46.07 32.67 31.37
C ARG A 339 46.09 31.13 31.33
N LEU A 340 46.04 30.54 30.12
CA LEU A 340 47.07 29.70 29.45
C LEU A 340 46.44 28.96 28.23
N ALA A 341 46.91 29.20 26.99
CA ALA A 341 47.88 28.39 26.19
C ALA A 341 47.26 27.10 25.60
N VAL A 342 46.94 27.00 24.30
CA VAL A 342 47.78 26.79 23.09
C VAL A 342 48.46 25.40 23.01
N GLY A 343 48.19 24.68 21.90
CA GLY A 343 48.87 23.48 21.40
C GLY A 343 47.88 22.32 21.17
N GLY A 344 47.86 21.55 20.09
CA GLY A 344 48.76 21.31 18.97
C GLY A 344 48.27 20.06 18.22
N ARG A 345 48.70 19.91 16.96
CA ARG A 345 48.23 18.96 15.92
C ARG A 345 48.56 17.46 16.14
N ARG A 346 47.97 16.66 15.22
CA ARG A 346 48.26 15.27 14.74
C ARG A 346 47.41 14.22 15.47
N GLY A 347 46.67 13.31 14.83
CA GLY A 347 46.76 12.70 13.50
C GLY A 347 46.79 11.19 13.75
N PHE A 348 45.79 10.43 13.27
CA PHE A 348 45.85 8.96 13.30
C PHE A 348 45.06 8.35 12.13
N GLU A 349 45.76 7.47 11.43
CA GLU A 349 45.38 6.69 10.26
C GLU A 349 44.45 5.51 10.57
N GLU A 350 43.76 5.10 9.50
CA GLU A 350 43.37 3.75 9.07
C GLU A 350 43.27 2.59 10.08
N MET A 351 42.13 1.90 10.05
CA MET A 351 42.12 0.43 9.97
C MET A 351 40.93 -0.07 9.14
N ARG A 352 41.24 -0.68 8.00
CA ARG A 352 40.38 -1.65 7.29
C ARG A 352 40.55 -3.03 7.95
N GLY A 353 39.45 -3.76 8.10
CA GLY A 353 39.41 -5.22 8.28
C GLY A 353 38.02 -5.68 7.86
N ARG A 354 37.90 -6.26 6.65
CA ARG A 354 37.86 -7.70 6.35
C ARG A 354 36.49 -8.32 6.62
#